data_AF-A0A349EGE0-F1
#
_entry.id   AF-A0A349EGE0-F1
#
_cell.length_a   1.000
_cell.length_b   1.000
_cell.length_c   1.000
_cell.angle_alpha   90.00
_cell.angle_beta   90.00
_cell.angle_gamma   90.00
#
_symmetry.space_group_name_H-M   'P 1'
#
loop_
_entity.id
_entity.type
_entity.pdbx_description
1 polymer ?
#
loop_
_entity_poly.entity_id
_entity_poly.type
_entity_poly.pdbx_seq_one_letter_code
_entity_poly.pdbx_strand_id
1 'polypeptide(L)'
;MLTLRSLPLVRTGRGALALLAGGLLLGAGLPTLAPAAQWANDTGQTTCYNDTGAVTPEPSTHPRQDCTVGRDVAAAAGVLTKVGGGSKGFDYTKIANDGRELSADAELGSGPADWACTRDNLTGVLWEVKTDDGGLRDKDWTYHWYDDVHTDNNGGNPGWLGSNTCGGTLPGGQCNTQAYAAAVNVPGLCGFNDWRLTTKEELQQLVDYGIPSPGSAIESVYFVNTRNSKYWSSSAYAGNPDRAWYVPFYHSNVYPDHKATNYHVRLARGGQSFGDFTGEANSPTLAISKTGTGTGVVTSTPSGIDCGAVCSVAFPVGTVVTPTATADTGSTFAGWNPASCSTPFKITADTACTATFNLAAPNTYALTVSKAGTGSGTVTGTGIDCGSDCTESYTSGTSVTLIATATIGSTFAGWNPASCGNPFNIASNTTCTATFDSEPLAGQVIRQYLGSSPDNIIVAGVAGHLVEVLDFGGLDTYTLLPTLAGPVRITDNQAGIINLPAGLTISAAQFISTGVRFTINGHDVTLLGKPDLFTFVFAGSLTDPQAGVRRTLAETAALFGVQVPVAGQPPTVALITGTIQPDGTLDVNN
;
A
#
# COMPACT_ATOMS: atom_id res chain seq x y z
N MET A 1 31.89 52.95 -32.68
CA MET A 1 31.01 53.74 -33.56
C MET A 1 29.88 52.85 -34.04
N LEU A 2 28.69 52.95 -33.44
CA LEU A 2 27.45 53.18 -34.17
C LEU A 2 26.36 53.50 -33.13
N THR A 3 25.74 54.65 -33.35
CA THR A 3 24.76 55.34 -32.52
C THR A 3 23.39 54.66 -32.56
N LEU A 4 22.80 54.33 -31.41
CA LEU A 4 21.35 54.12 -31.30
C LEU A 4 20.66 55.49 -31.25
N ARG A 5 19.84 55.79 -32.26
CA ARG A 5 18.85 56.88 -32.23
C ARG A 5 17.60 56.39 -31.51
N SER A 6 17.18 57.17 -30.53
CA SER A 6 15.93 57.14 -29.80
C SER A 6 14.77 57.72 -30.64
N LEU A 7 13.57 57.14 -30.52
CA LEU A 7 12.22 57.72 -30.72
C LEU A 7 11.19 56.86 -29.92
N PRO A 8 10.01 57.38 -29.53
CA PRO A 8 9.56 57.37 -28.13
C PRO A 8 8.56 56.28 -27.74
N LEU A 9 8.49 56.05 -26.42
CA LEU A 9 7.44 55.31 -25.72
C LEU A 9 6.04 55.90 -26.00
N VAL A 10 5.09 55.03 -26.38
CA VAL A 10 3.69 55.18 -25.97
C VAL A 10 3.41 54.12 -24.91
N ARG A 11 2.85 54.59 -23.80
CA ARG A 11 2.72 53.90 -22.53
C ARG A 11 1.26 53.55 -22.30
N THR A 12 0.92 52.27 -22.37
CA THR A 12 -0.24 51.64 -21.71
C THR A 12 0.09 50.14 -21.66
N GLY A 13 0.20 49.40 -20.56
CA GLY A 13 0.08 49.61 -19.13
C GLY A 13 -0.03 48.20 -18.54
N ARG A 14 0.97 47.77 -17.73
CA ARG A 14 1.00 46.57 -16.84
C ARG A 14 0.87 45.21 -17.57
N GLY A 15 1.94 44.43 -17.81
CA GLY A 15 2.70 43.63 -16.83
C GLY A 15 2.00 42.27 -16.64
N ALA A 16 2.50 41.12 -17.10
CA ALA A 16 3.79 40.53 -16.75
C ALA A 16 4.45 39.70 -17.88
N LEU A 17 5.79 39.76 -17.87
CA LEU A 17 6.75 39.02 -18.68
C LEU A 17 6.85 37.56 -18.17
N ALA A 18 6.80 36.57 -19.08
CA ALA A 18 7.34 35.24 -18.83
C ALA A 18 8.53 35.01 -19.77
N LEU A 19 9.72 34.81 -19.18
CA LEU A 19 10.95 34.42 -19.87
C LEU A 19 10.81 32.99 -20.42
N LEU A 20 10.96 32.80 -21.72
CA LEU A 20 11.22 31.48 -22.33
C LEU A 20 12.73 31.26 -22.41
N ALA A 21 13.26 30.42 -21.53
CA ALA A 21 14.58 29.82 -21.69
C ALA A 21 14.43 28.53 -22.53
N GLY A 22 15.13 28.47 -23.65
CA GLY A 22 15.12 27.32 -24.55
C GLY A 22 15.82 26.10 -23.94
N GLY A 23 15.20 24.93 -24.14
CA GLY A 23 15.74 23.62 -23.86
C GLY A 23 15.28 22.64 -24.93
N LEU A 24 16.22 22.20 -25.76
CA LEU A 24 16.06 21.21 -26.82
C LEU A 24 15.85 19.82 -26.20
N LEU A 25 14.73 19.15 -26.49
CA LEU A 25 14.52 17.73 -26.20
C LEU A 25 13.82 17.09 -27.41
N LEU A 26 14.59 16.30 -28.17
CA LEU A 26 14.05 15.32 -29.12
C LEU A 26 13.45 14.16 -28.30
N GLY A 27 12.18 13.83 -28.52
CA GLY A 27 11.55 12.64 -27.95
C GLY A 27 10.11 12.48 -28.43
N ALA A 28 9.88 11.42 -29.21
CA ALA A 28 8.62 10.85 -29.71
C ALA A 28 7.31 11.58 -29.36
N GLY A 29 6.65 12.09 -30.40
CA GLY A 29 5.30 12.65 -30.31
C GLY A 29 4.27 11.60 -29.90
N LEU A 30 3.83 11.67 -28.66
CA LEU A 30 2.48 11.29 -28.29
C LEU A 30 1.56 12.45 -28.69
N PRO A 31 0.36 12.21 -29.26
CA PRO A 31 -0.55 13.29 -29.54
C PRO A 31 -0.93 13.92 -28.20
N THR A 32 -0.47 15.14 -27.96
CA THR A 32 -1.03 16.01 -26.94
C THR A 32 -2.48 16.23 -27.33
N LEU A 33 -3.42 15.55 -26.65
CA LEU A 33 -4.81 15.93 -26.69
C LEU A 33 -4.87 17.39 -26.24
N ALA A 34 -5.11 18.27 -27.21
CA ALA A 34 -5.42 19.66 -26.92
C ALA A 34 -6.62 19.66 -25.94
N PRO A 35 -6.63 20.54 -24.93
CA PRO A 35 -7.84 20.76 -24.16
C PRO A 35 -8.95 21.10 -25.15
N ALA A 36 -10.05 20.34 -25.15
CA ALA A 36 -11.20 20.63 -25.99
C ALA A 36 -11.65 22.06 -25.69
N ALA A 37 -11.31 22.98 -26.59
CA ALA A 37 -11.72 24.35 -26.47
C ALA A 37 -13.25 24.39 -26.59
N GLN A 38 -13.81 25.08 -25.61
CA GLN A 38 -15.19 25.41 -25.33
C GLN A 38 -15.92 25.96 -26.57
N TRP A 39 -16.54 25.08 -27.36
CA TRP A 39 -17.31 25.49 -28.52
C TRP A 39 -18.63 24.71 -28.58
N ALA A 40 -19.72 25.45 -28.69
CA ALA A 40 -20.98 24.92 -29.19
C ALA A 40 -20.80 24.58 -30.68
N ASN A 41 -21.57 23.63 -31.21
CA ASN A 41 -21.68 23.50 -32.65
C ASN A 41 -22.15 24.83 -33.24
N ASP A 42 -21.54 25.18 -34.35
CA ASP A 42 -22.00 26.30 -35.16
C ASP A 42 -23.38 25.96 -35.75
N THR A 43 -24.05 26.93 -36.33
CA THR A 43 -25.48 26.77 -36.68
C THR A 43 -25.72 25.92 -37.92
N GLY A 44 -24.69 25.61 -38.70
CA GLY A 44 -24.82 25.06 -40.05
C GLY A 44 -25.19 26.13 -41.09
N GLN A 45 -25.20 27.42 -40.75
CA GLN A 45 -25.68 28.46 -41.66
C GLN A 45 -24.56 29.03 -42.54
N THR A 46 -24.60 28.75 -43.84
CA THR A 46 -23.62 29.29 -44.82
C THR A 46 -24.21 30.35 -45.76
N THR A 47 -25.51 30.66 -45.64
CA THR A 47 -26.23 31.55 -46.57
C THR A 47 -26.59 32.87 -45.90
N CYS A 48 -26.32 34.00 -46.54
CA CYS A 48 -26.73 35.31 -46.02
C CYS A 48 -28.16 35.65 -46.48
N TYR A 49 -28.85 36.51 -45.75
CA TYR A 49 -30.21 36.97 -46.05
C TYR A 49 -30.34 38.49 -46.01
N ASN A 50 -31.32 39.02 -46.73
CA ASN A 50 -31.86 40.37 -46.56
C ASN A 50 -33.40 40.30 -46.39
N ASP A 51 -34.07 41.44 -46.49
CA ASP A 51 -35.53 41.59 -46.42
C ASP A 51 -36.30 40.95 -47.59
N THR A 52 -35.61 40.48 -48.64
CA THR A 52 -36.21 39.85 -49.82
C THR A 52 -35.90 38.36 -49.96
N GLY A 53 -34.83 37.87 -49.34
CA GLY A 53 -34.43 36.46 -49.42
C GLY A 53 -32.92 36.24 -49.27
N ALA A 54 -32.46 35.07 -49.74
CA ALA A 54 -31.05 34.69 -49.69
C ALA A 54 -30.19 35.56 -50.62
N VAL A 55 -28.99 35.92 -50.17
CA VAL A 55 -28.06 36.82 -50.87
C VAL A 55 -26.61 36.35 -50.72
N THR A 56 -25.77 36.71 -51.70
CA THR A 56 -24.32 36.50 -51.65
C THR A 56 -23.64 37.59 -52.52
N PRO A 57 -22.64 38.34 -52.02
CA PRO A 57 -22.09 38.31 -50.66
C PRO A 57 -23.06 38.91 -49.62
N GLU A 58 -22.64 38.93 -48.35
CA GLU A 58 -23.36 39.59 -47.26
C GLU A 58 -23.70 41.05 -47.61
N PRO A 59 -24.96 41.50 -47.41
CA PRO A 59 -25.37 42.85 -47.73
C PRO A 59 -24.90 43.83 -46.65
N SER A 60 -24.36 44.98 -47.06
CA SER A 60 -23.92 46.03 -46.12
C SER A 60 -25.04 46.59 -45.23
N THR A 61 -26.31 46.38 -45.60
CA THR A 61 -27.50 46.77 -44.83
C THR A 61 -27.79 45.85 -43.65
N HIS A 62 -27.27 44.61 -43.67
CA HIS A 62 -27.44 43.62 -42.61
C HIS A 62 -26.08 42.94 -42.35
N PRO A 63 -25.12 43.65 -41.74
CA PRO A 63 -23.79 43.13 -41.49
C PRO A 63 -23.75 42.18 -40.27
N ARG A 64 -22.69 41.37 -40.18
CA ARG A 64 -22.40 40.36 -39.15
C ARG A 64 -23.38 39.18 -39.13
N GLN A 65 -23.75 38.70 -40.30
CA GLN A 65 -24.53 37.50 -40.46
C GLN A 65 -23.68 36.25 -40.26
N ASP A 66 -24.33 35.23 -39.74
CA ASP A 66 -23.75 33.92 -39.41
C ASP A 66 -22.99 33.28 -40.58
N CYS A 67 -23.54 33.41 -41.79
CA CYS A 67 -22.94 32.99 -43.06
C CYS A 67 -21.53 33.53 -43.38
N THR A 68 -20.99 34.46 -42.58
CA THR A 68 -19.67 35.09 -42.81
C THR A 68 -18.65 34.79 -41.72
N VAL A 69 -19.05 34.12 -40.64
CA VAL A 69 -18.20 33.83 -39.48
C VAL A 69 -18.34 32.37 -39.06
N GLY A 70 -17.48 31.93 -38.14
CA GLY A 70 -17.62 30.61 -37.54
C GLY A 70 -17.03 29.43 -38.33
N ARG A 71 -17.32 28.23 -37.83
CA ARG A 71 -16.82 26.95 -38.35
C ARG A 71 -17.48 26.60 -39.68
N ASP A 72 -18.74 26.99 -39.89
CA ASP A 72 -19.45 26.71 -41.14
C ASP A 72 -18.78 27.37 -42.34
N VAL A 73 -18.31 28.61 -42.16
CA VAL A 73 -17.57 29.36 -43.18
C VAL A 73 -16.18 28.80 -43.39
N ALA A 74 -15.47 28.46 -42.31
CA ALA A 74 -14.15 27.82 -42.40
C ALA A 74 -14.24 26.47 -43.14
N ALA A 75 -15.32 25.71 -42.94
CA ALA A 75 -15.59 24.46 -43.63
C ALA A 75 -15.89 24.70 -45.11
N ALA A 76 -16.74 25.68 -45.44
CA ALA A 76 -17.04 26.05 -46.82
C ALA A 76 -15.79 26.52 -47.60
N ALA A 77 -14.84 27.18 -46.92
CA ALA A 77 -13.56 27.59 -47.48
C ALA A 77 -12.52 26.46 -47.57
N GLY A 78 -12.82 25.26 -47.07
CA GLY A 78 -11.89 24.11 -47.08
C GLY A 78 -10.68 24.27 -46.15
N VAL A 79 -10.75 25.16 -45.17
CA VAL A 79 -9.65 25.44 -44.22
C VAL A 79 -9.92 24.90 -42.81
N LEU A 80 -11.15 24.44 -42.53
CA LEU A 80 -11.48 23.81 -41.26
C LEU A 80 -10.84 22.43 -41.14
N THR A 81 -9.99 22.26 -40.13
CA THR A 81 -9.46 20.94 -39.74
C THR A 81 -10.47 20.25 -38.83
N LYS A 82 -10.82 19.00 -39.15
CA LYS A 82 -11.74 18.17 -38.36
C LYS A 82 -11.02 16.94 -37.83
N VAL A 83 -11.45 16.47 -36.66
CA VAL A 83 -10.99 15.21 -36.05
C VAL A 83 -11.67 14.02 -36.73
N GLY A 84 -12.97 14.13 -36.95
CA GLY A 84 -13.80 13.17 -37.66
C GLY A 84 -14.42 13.79 -38.92
N GLY A 85 -15.71 13.57 -39.12
CA GLY A 85 -16.44 14.06 -40.30
C GLY A 85 -17.78 14.72 -39.95
N GLY A 86 -18.61 14.99 -40.94
CA GLY A 86 -19.83 15.79 -40.81
C GLY A 86 -19.82 16.97 -41.77
N SER A 87 -20.98 17.53 -42.09
CA SER A 87 -21.06 18.67 -43.01
C SER A 87 -20.73 19.97 -42.29
N LYS A 88 -20.31 20.99 -43.06
CA LYS A 88 -20.11 22.37 -42.58
C LYS A 88 -19.26 22.41 -41.30
N GLY A 89 -19.69 23.08 -40.24
CA GLY A 89 -18.96 23.21 -38.98
C GLY A 89 -18.98 21.97 -38.09
N PHE A 90 -19.87 21.01 -38.31
CA PHE A 90 -20.05 19.83 -37.46
C PHE A 90 -18.88 18.84 -37.56
N ASP A 91 -18.52 18.19 -36.46
CA ASP A 91 -17.40 17.25 -36.39
C ASP A 91 -17.70 16.06 -35.46
N TYR A 92 -17.82 14.89 -36.07
CA TYR A 92 -18.33 13.68 -35.45
C TYR A 92 -17.42 12.46 -35.68
N THR A 93 -17.30 11.63 -34.64
CA THR A 93 -16.63 10.33 -34.69
C THR A 93 -17.61 9.22 -34.34
N LYS A 94 -17.62 8.14 -35.13
CA LYS A 94 -18.42 6.93 -34.85
C LYS A 94 -17.76 6.12 -33.74
N ILE A 95 -18.56 5.63 -32.79
CA ILE A 95 -18.12 4.86 -31.62
C ILE A 95 -18.84 3.51 -31.59
N ALA A 96 -18.07 2.45 -31.33
CA ALA A 96 -18.56 1.09 -31.29
C ALA A 96 -19.36 0.75 -30.03
N ASN A 97 -20.08 -0.37 -30.03
CA ASN A 97 -20.75 -0.91 -28.85
C ASN A 97 -19.81 -1.16 -27.65
N ASP A 98 -18.51 -1.42 -27.88
CA ASP A 98 -17.50 -1.56 -26.81
C ASP A 98 -16.75 -0.27 -26.47
N GLY A 99 -17.13 0.86 -27.07
CA GLY A 99 -16.60 2.18 -26.76
C GLY A 99 -15.36 2.60 -27.58
N ARG A 100 -14.84 1.75 -28.47
CA ARG A 100 -13.71 2.14 -29.34
C ARG A 100 -14.14 3.10 -30.45
N GLU A 101 -13.21 3.94 -30.91
CA GLU A 101 -13.41 4.77 -32.11
C GLU A 101 -13.41 3.93 -33.38
N LEU A 102 -14.25 4.32 -34.32
CA LEU A 102 -14.43 3.65 -35.60
C LEU A 102 -14.16 4.61 -36.76
N SER A 103 -13.85 4.02 -37.91
CA SER A 103 -13.74 4.74 -39.18
C SER A 103 -15.09 5.29 -39.63
N ALA A 104 -15.06 6.28 -40.51
CA ALA A 104 -16.28 6.96 -41.00
C ALA A 104 -17.21 6.03 -41.80
N ASP A 105 -16.68 4.96 -42.40
CA ASP A 105 -17.41 3.94 -43.17
C ASP A 105 -18.02 2.83 -42.31
N ALA A 106 -17.79 2.83 -40.99
CA ALA A 106 -18.36 1.82 -40.11
C ALA A 106 -19.90 1.80 -40.15
N GLU A 107 -20.47 0.61 -40.20
CA GLU A 107 -21.91 0.37 -40.30
C GLU A 107 -22.54 0.16 -38.92
N LEU A 108 -23.81 0.57 -38.80
CA LEU A 108 -24.60 0.39 -37.58
C LEU A 108 -24.86 -1.11 -37.36
N GLY A 109 -24.63 -1.61 -36.15
CA GLY A 109 -24.85 -3.01 -35.82
C GLY A 109 -24.88 -3.29 -34.32
N SER A 110 -25.02 -4.57 -33.97
CA SER A 110 -25.17 -5.06 -32.60
C SER A 110 -23.94 -5.78 -32.06
N GLY A 111 -22.94 -6.07 -32.90
CA GLY A 111 -21.68 -6.64 -32.50
C GLY A 111 -20.80 -5.66 -31.71
N PRO A 112 -19.84 -6.14 -30.90
CA PRO A 112 -19.01 -5.29 -30.03
C PRO A 112 -18.23 -4.20 -30.79
N ALA A 113 -17.80 -4.49 -32.02
CA ALA A 113 -17.06 -3.57 -32.87
C ALA A 113 -17.93 -2.76 -33.84
N ASP A 114 -19.25 -3.00 -33.84
CA ASP A 114 -20.18 -2.31 -34.74
C ASP A 114 -20.51 -0.93 -34.18
N TRP A 115 -20.77 0.02 -35.08
CA TRP A 115 -21.12 1.38 -34.71
C TRP A 115 -22.45 1.40 -33.94
N ALA A 116 -22.50 2.18 -32.84
CA ALA A 116 -23.71 2.31 -32.03
C ALA A 116 -23.91 3.69 -31.39
N CYS A 117 -22.86 4.51 -31.32
CA CYS A 117 -22.91 5.88 -30.79
C CYS A 117 -22.10 6.86 -31.65
N THR A 118 -22.39 8.14 -31.52
CA THR A 118 -21.68 9.21 -32.23
C THR A 118 -21.16 10.21 -31.23
N ARG A 119 -19.84 10.43 -31.22
CA ARG A 119 -19.23 11.48 -30.41
C ARG A 119 -19.16 12.76 -31.23
N ASP A 120 -19.62 13.85 -30.64
CA ASP A 120 -19.34 15.20 -31.09
C ASP A 120 -17.95 15.61 -30.60
N ASN A 121 -17.01 15.81 -31.52
CA ASN A 121 -15.63 16.14 -31.22
C ASN A 121 -15.47 17.59 -30.73
N LEU A 122 -16.50 18.41 -30.88
CA LEU A 122 -16.50 19.79 -30.44
C LEU A 122 -17.00 19.93 -29.01
N THR A 123 -18.14 19.33 -28.72
CA THR A 123 -18.78 19.41 -27.39
C THR A 123 -18.30 18.30 -26.45
N GLY A 124 -17.68 17.25 -26.97
CA GLY A 124 -17.30 16.04 -26.23
C GLY A 124 -18.51 15.17 -25.83
N VAL A 125 -19.73 15.55 -26.23
CA VAL A 125 -20.94 14.79 -25.94
C VAL A 125 -20.95 13.52 -26.78
N LEU A 126 -21.24 12.39 -26.13
CA LEU A 126 -21.50 11.13 -26.81
C LEU A 126 -23.01 10.91 -26.91
N TRP A 127 -23.47 10.71 -28.13
CA TRP A 127 -24.88 10.61 -28.49
C TRP A 127 -25.26 9.19 -28.88
N GLU A 128 -26.45 8.79 -28.46
CA GLU A 128 -27.08 7.55 -28.88
C GLU A 128 -27.41 7.62 -30.39
N VAL A 129 -27.14 6.54 -31.13
CA VAL A 129 -27.65 6.34 -32.51
C VAL A 129 -28.87 5.42 -32.47
N LYS A 130 -29.86 5.66 -33.34
CA LYS A 130 -31.12 4.88 -33.35
C LYS A 130 -31.01 3.65 -34.25
N THR A 131 -31.77 2.61 -33.92
CA THR A 131 -31.91 1.39 -34.73
C THR A 131 -33.25 1.36 -35.47
N ASP A 132 -33.43 0.38 -36.35
CA ASP A 132 -34.71 0.09 -37.03
C ASP A 132 -34.94 -1.43 -37.02
N ASP A 133 -35.09 -1.98 -35.81
CA ASP A 133 -35.03 -3.41 -35.51
C ASP A 133 -36.13 -3.89 -34.54
N GLY A 134 -37.04 -3.02 -34.13
CA GLY A 134 -38.02 -3.26 -33.07
C GLY A 134 -37.41 -3.44 -31.67
N GLY A 135 -36.10 -3.23 -31.52
CA GLY A 135 -35.36 -3.34 -30.27
C GLY A 135 -35.52 -2.10 -29.39
N LEU A 136 -34.81 -2.06 -28.26
CA LEU A 136 -34.95 -0.98 -27.27
C LEU A 136 -34.78 0.43 -27.87
N ARG A 137 -33.84 0.61 -28.80
CA ARG A 137 -33.46 1.91 -29.39
C ARG A 137 -34.10 2.17 -30.75
N ASP A 138 -35.20 1.48 -31.07
CA ASP A 138 -35.87 1.64 -32.35
C ASP A 138 -36.33 3.08 -32.58
N LYS A 139 -36.15 3.56 -33.82
CA LYS A 139 -36.53 4.91 -34.24
C LYS A 139 -38.02 5.22 -34.13
N ASP A 140 -38.89 4.23 -34.15
CA ASP A 140 -40.34 4.40 -34.16
C ASP A 140 -40.92 4.49 -32.75
N TRP A 141 -40.12 4.24 -31.72
CA TRP A 141 -40.55 4.40 -30.34
C TRP A 141 -40.70 5.86 -29.93
N THR A 142 -41.77 6.09 -29.16
CA THR A 142 -42.11 7.39 -28.59
C THR A 142 -42.47 7.22 -27.12
N TYR A 143 -42.22 8.27 -26.36
CA TYR A 143 -42.23 8.24 -24.90
C TYR A 143 -42.97 9.47 -24.37
N HIS A 144 -43.66 9.25 -23.26
CA HIS A 144 -44.11 10.34 -22.41
C HIS A 144 -42.95 10.94 -21.63
N TRP A 145 -43.08 12.22 -21.30
CA TRP A 145 -42.12 12.87 -20.42
C TRP A 145 -42.39 12.46 -18.97
N TYR A 146 -41.38 11.88 -18.33
CA TYR A 146 -41.41 11.48 -16.93
C TYR A 146 -40.04 11.62 -16.27
N ASP A 147 -40.03 12.20 -15.07
CA ASP A 147 -38.86 12.30 -14.19
C ASP A 147 -39.31 12.47 -12.73
N ASP A 148 -39.27 11.40 -11.93
CA ASP A 148 -39.58 11.42 -10.50
C ASP A 148 -38.34 11.42 -9.58
N VAL A 149 -37.16 11.23 -10.16
CA VAL A 149 -35.89 11.17 -9.41
C VAL A 149 -35.26 12.55 -9.28
N HIS A 150 -35.41 13.42 -10.28
CA HIS A 150 -34.85 14.77 -10.28
C HIS A 150 -35.94 15.81 -9.94
N THR A 151 -36.47 15.73 -8.72
CA THR A 151 -37.56 16.60 -8.25
C THR A 151 -37.24 18.10 -8.30
N ASP A 152 -35.96 18.46 -8.25
CA ASP A 152 -35.51 19.85 -8.33
C ASP A 152 -35.56 20.41 -9.77
N ASN A 153 -35.57 19.53 -10.77
CA ASN A 153 -35.48 19.89 -12.20
C ASN A 153 -36.73 19.53 -13.01
N ASN A 154 -37.66 18.73 -12.46
CA ASN A 154 -38.87 18.33 -13.16
C ASN A 154 -39.98 19.41 -13.18
N GLY A 155 -39.73 20.59 -12.62
CA GLY A 155 -40.69 21.70 -12.58
C GLY A 155 -41.87 21.46 -11.64
N GLY A 156 -41.74 20.56 -10.66
CA GLY A 156 -42.75 20.27 -9.64
C GLY A 156 -43.84 19.28 -10.05
N ASN A 157 -43.78 18.74 -11.28
CA ASN A 157 -44.64 17.64 -11.71
C ASN A 157 -43.78 16.55 -12.38
N PRO A 158 -43.77 15.31 -11.87
CA PRO A 158 -42.96 14.24 -12.44
C PRO A 158 -43.40 13.81 -13.85
N GLY A 159 -44.57 14.20 -14.34
CA GLY A 159 -45.06 13.85 -15.67
C GLY A 159 -45.89 12.57 -15.67
N TRP A 160 -45.89 11.84 -16.79
CA TRP A 160 -46.79 10.70 -17.00
C TRP A 160 -46.05 9.37 -17.09
N LEU A 161 -46.51 8.36 -16.34
CA LEU A 161 -45.85 7.06 -16.17
C LEU A 161 -45.69 6.24 -17.46
N GLY A 162 -46.28 6.67 -18.58
CA GLY A 162 -46.05 6.09 -19.90
C GLY A 162 -47.25 5.31 -20.45
N SER A 163 -47.18 5.01 -21.75
CA SER A 163 -48.16 4.21 -22.52
C SER A 163 -47.45 3.07 -23.23
N ASN A 164 -48.17 2.17 -23.91
CA ASN A 164 -47.57 1.10 -24.72
C ASN A 164 -47.15 1.57 -26.14
N THR A 165 -46.22 2.52 -26.23
CA THR A 165 -45.76 3.14 -27.50
C THR A 165 -44.34 2.73 -27.92
N CYS A 166 -43.72 1.81 -27.18
CA CYS A 166 -42.35 1.34 -27.38
C CYS A 166 -42.27 -0.19 -27.56
N GLY A 167 -43.30 -0.79 -28.17
CA GLY A 167 -43.28 -2.21 -28.58
C GLY A 167 -43.12 -3.24 -27.46
N GLY A 168 -43.39 -2.87 -26.19
CA GLY A 168 -43.14 -3.75 -25.04
C GLY A 168 -41.66 -3.89 -24.66
N THR A 169 -40.76 -3.06 -25.18
CA THR A 169 -39.33 -3.08 -24.87
C THR A 169 -39.00 -2.58 -23.46
N LEU A 170 -39.94 -1.89 -22.81
CA LEU A 170 -39.79 -1.40 -21.43
C LEU A 170 -40.70 -2.17 -20.45
N PRO A 171 -40.23 -2.44 -19.22
CA PRO A 171 -41.01 -3.13 -18.20
C PRO A 171 -42.38 -2.48 -17.95
N GLY A 172 -43.41 -3.29 -17.79
CA GLY A 172 -44.76 -2.83 -17.46
C GLY A 172 -45.44 -1.98 -18.55
N GLY A 173 -44.89 -1.90 -19.76
CA GLY A 173 -45.42 -1.05 -20.84
C GLY A 173 -45.34 0.45 -20.51
N GLN A 174 -44.44 0.84 -19.61
CA GLN A 174 -44.24 2.22 -19.19
C GLN A 174 -43.30 2.95 -20.13
N CYS A 175 -43.76 3.28 -21.34
CA CYS A 175 -42.94 4.02 -22.30
C CYS A 175 -42.86 5.50 -21.91
N ASN A 176 -41.89 5.81 -21.05
CA ASN A 176 -41.54 7.14 -20.59
C ASN A 176 -40.03 7.38 -20.64
N THR A 177 -39.62 8.66 -20.59
CA THR A 177 -38.23 9.09 -20.76
C THR A 177 -37.26 8.51 -19.73
N GLN A 178 -37.66 8.44 -18.45
CA GLN A 178 -36.81 7.92 -17.38
C GLN A 178 -36.60 6.41 -17.49
N ALA A 179 -37.67 5.65 -17.74
CA ALA A 179 -37.60 4.20 -17.92
C ALA A 179 -36.75 3.84 -19.15
N TYR A 180 -36.84 4.63 -20.22
CA TYR A 180 -35.99 4.45 -21.40
C TYR A 180 -34.51 4.65 -21.09
N ALA A 181 -34.15 5.75 -20.43
CA ALA A 181 -32.76 6.02 -20.04
C ALA A 181 -32.22 4.91 -19.12
N ALA A 182 -33.01 4.48 -18.13
CA ALA A 182 -32.64 3.38 -17.25
C ALA A 182 -32.40 2.07 -18.02
N ALA A 183 -33.26 1.73 -18.99
CA ALA A 183 -33.12 0.51 -19.77
C ALA A 183 -31.89 0.52 -20.69
N VAL A 184 -31.53 1.67 -21.28
CA VAL A 184 -30.31 1.80 -22.11
C VAL A 184 -29.03 1.66 -21.27
N ASN A 185 -29.08 2.06 -19.99
CA ASN A 185 -27.95 1.94 -19.06
C ASN A 185 -27.69 0.51 -18.57
N VAL A 186 -28.64 -0.42 -18.68
CA VAL A 186 -28.45 -1.81 -18.25
C VAL A 186 -27.41 -2.57 -19.09
N PRO A 187 -27.51 -2.60 -20.44
CA PRO A 187 -26.54 -3.32 -21.28
C PRO A 187 -25.20 -2.59 -21.47
N GLY A 188 -25.11 -1.31 -21.09
CA GLY A 188 -23.90 -0.50 -21.26
C GLY A 188 -23.59 -0.13 -22.69
N LEU A 189 -24.53 0.60 -23.32
CA LEU A 189 -24.37 1.10 -24.68
C LEU A 189 -23.04 1.85 -24.85
N CYS A 190 -22.21 1.38 -25.79
CA CYS A 190 -20.89 1.95 -26.09
C CYS A 190 -19.91 1.90 -24.92
N GLY A 191 -20.05 0.89 -24.03
CA GLY A 191 -19.22 0.70 -22.84
C GLY A 191 -19.65 1.52 -21.62
N PHE A 192 -20.86 2.07 -21.64
CA PHE A 192 -21.25 3.17 -20.76
C PHE A 192 -22.67 3.05 -20.17
N ASN A 193 -22.83 3.38 -18.88
CA ASN A 193 -24.05 3.16 -18.08
C ASN A 193 -24.63 4.44 -17.42
N ASP A 194 -24.25 5.63 -17.89
CA ASP A 194 -24.67 6.93 -17.33
C ASP A 194 -25.43 7.80 -18.36
N TRP A 195 -26.06 7.16 -19.35
CA TRP A 195 -26.89 7.81 -20.36
C TRP A 195 -28.07 8.53 -19.71
N ARG A 196 -28.31 9.75 -20.16
CA ARG A 196 -29.38 10.63 -19.65
C ARG A 196 -30.17 11.27 -20.78
N LEU A 197 -31.36 11.74 -20.42
CA LEU A 197 -32.11 12.66 -21.26
C LEU A 197 -31.34 13.98 -21.39
N THR A 198 -31.35 14.53 -22.60
CA THR A 198 -30.57 15.73 -22.98
C THR A 198 -31.33 17.01 -22.73
N THR A 199 -30.65 18.11 -22.40
CA THR A 199 -31.30 19.42 -22.33
C THR A 199 -31.73 19.90 -23.71
N LYS A 200 -32.59 20.92 -23.77
CA LYS A 200 -32.99 21.51 -25.05
C LYS A 200 -31.79 22.14 -25.77
N GLU A 201 -30.87 22.75 -25.03
CA GLU A 201 -29.66 23.37 -25.56
C GLU A 201 -28.73 22.34 -26.19
N GLU A 202 -28.59 21.16 -25.56
CA GLU A 202 -27.82 20.05 -26.12
C GLU A 202 -28.44 19.52 -27.41
N LEU A 203 -29.77 19.30 -27.43
CA LEU A 203 -30.45 18.84 -28.64
C LEU A 203 -30.33 19.85 -29.79
N GLN A 204 -30.35 21.15 -29.48
CA GLN A 204 -30.12 22.21 -30.45
C GLN A 204 -28.70 22.18 -31.06
N GLN A 205 -27.71 21.56 -30.39
CA GLN A 205 -26.36 21.38 -30.94
C GLN A 205 -26.31 20.35 -32.08
N LEU A 206 -27.32 19.50 -32.22
CA LEU A 206 -27.38 18.54 -33.34
C LEU A 206 -28.06 19.12 -34.57
N VAL A 207 -28.56 20.35 -34.48
CA VAL A 207 -29.46 20.93 -35.46
C VAL A 207 -28.69 21.82 -36.44
N ASP A 208 -28.74 21.47 -37.72
CA ASP A 208 -28.29 22.31 -38.84
C ASP A 208 -29.43 23.29 -39.22
N TYR A 209 -29.32 24.52 -38.72
CA TYR A 209 -30.23 25.63 -38.99
C TYR A 209 -30.18 26.12 -40.44
N GLY A 210 -29.17 25.70 -41.22
CA GLY A 210 -29.10 25.96 -42.65
C GLY A 210 -29.94 25.03 -43.51
N ILE A 211 -30.62 24.05 -42.92
CA ILE A 211 -31.56 23.18 -43.62
C ILE A 211 -32.99 23.74 -43.45
N PRO A 212 -33.65 24.21 -44.54
CA PRO A 212 -34.99 24.74 -44.45
C PRO A 212 -36.03 23.64 -44.21
N SER A 213 -37.08 23.98 -43.44
CA SER A 213 -38.25 23.12 -43.27
C SER A 213 -38.90 22.75 -44.60
N PRO A 214 -39.32 21.49 -44.83
CA PRO A 214 -39.37 20.37 -43.87
C PRO A 214 -38.14 19.45 -43.92
N GLY A 215 -36.97 19.93 -44.35
CA GLY A 215 -35.74 19.13 -44.43
C GLY A 215 -35.32 18.56 -43.06
N SER A 216 -34.60 17.44 -43.08
CA SER A 216 -34.06 16.85 -41.85
C SER A 216 -32.87 17.68 -41.38
N ALA A 217 -33.05 18.40 -40.28
CA ALA A 217 -32.07 19.33 -39.75
C ALA A 217 -30.97 18.62 -38.93
N ILE A 218 -30.72 17.34 -39.15
CA ILE A 218 -29.71 16.56 -38.42
C ILE A 218 -28.92 15.69 -39.40
N GLU A 219 -27.63 15.51 -39.11
CA GLU A 219 -26.71 14.76 -39.96
C GLU A 219 -27.05 13.28 -40.07
N SER A 220 -27.72 12.90 -41.16
CA SER A 220 -28.18 11.52 -41.38
C SER A 220 -27.06 10.48 -41.47
N VAL A 221 -25.82 10.88 -41.81
CA VAL A 221 -24.65 9.99 -41.88
C VAL A 221 -24.18 9.55 -40.49
N TYR A 222 -24.30 10.44 -39.50
CA TYR A 222 -23.85 10.22 -38.12
C TYR A 222 -25.00 10.04 -37.13
N PHE A 223 -26.23 10.25 -37.57
CA PHE A 223 -27.46 10.01 -36.82
C PHE A 223 -28.46 9.29 -37.73
N VAL A 224 -28.09 8.09 -38.17
CA VAL A 224 -28.97 7.21 -38.94
C VAL A 224 -30.24 6.88 -38.14
N ASN A 225 -31.30 6.50 -38.87
CA ASN A 225 -32.61 6.16 -38.30
C ASN A 225 -33.20 7.28 -37.42
N THR A 226 -32.83 8.53 -37.65
CA THR A 226 -33.45 9.66 -36.98
C THR A 226 -34.75 10.02 -37.67
N ARG A 227 -35.87 10.02 -36.93
CA ARG A 227 -37.15 10.49 -37.46
C ARG A 227 -37.13 12.00 -37.57
N ASN A 228 -37.64 12.52 -38.69
CA ASN A 228 -37.85 13.94 -38.89
C ASN A 228 -39.06 14.42 -38.09
N SER A 229 -38.91 14.55 -36.77
CA SER A 229 -40.01 14.66 -35.79
C SER A 229 -39.58 15.46 -34.56
N LYS A 230 -40.39 15.42 -33.49
CA LYS A 230 -40.17 16.12 -32.22
C LYS A 230 -39.43 15.22 -31.23
N TYR A 231 -38.46 15.79 -30.52
CA TYR A 231 -37.64 15.10 -29.53
C TYR A 231 -37.75 15.76 -28.17
N TRP A 232 -38.13 15.00 -27.14
CA TRP A 232 -38.18 15.49 -25.77
C TRP A 232 -36.79 15.88 -25.27
N SER A 233 -36.73 17.00 -24.53
CA SER A 233 -35.59 17.36 -23.69
C SER A 233 -35.87 17.09 -22.21
N SER A 234 -34.84 17.10 -21.38
CA SER A 234 -34.95 17.06 -19.91
C SER A 234 -35.39 18.39 -19.29
N SER A 235 -35.45 19.46 -20.09
CA SER A 235 -35.79 20.79 -19.59
C SER A 235 -37.30 20.90 -19.32
N ALA A 236 -37.69 21.04 -18.06
CA ALA A 236 -39.07 21.38 -17.68
C ALA A 236 -39.43 22.83 -18.10
N TYR A 237 -40.72 23.10 -18.31
CA TYR A 237 -41.19 24.44 -18.65
C TYR A 237 -41.59 25.22 -17.39
N ALA A 238 -40.83 26.27 -17.06
CA ALA A 238 -41.05 27.07 -15.85
C ALA A 238 -42.45 27.71 -15.78
N GLY A 239 -43.06 28.03 -16.92
CA GLY A 239 -44.38 28.70 -16.96
C GLY A 239 -45.57 27.76 -16.74
N ASN A 240 -45.38 26.44 -16.77
CA ASN A 240 -46.44 25.46 -16.52
C ASN A 240 -45.82 24.09 -16.15
N PRO A 241 -46.05 23.57 -14.93
CA PRO A 241 -45.44 22.33 -14.44
C PRO A 241 -45.82 21.10 -15.27
N ASP A 242 -46.96 21.12 -15.97
CA ASP A 242 -47.43 20.01 -16.80
C ASP A 242 -46.73 19.95 -18.17
N ARG A 243 -45.77 20.85 -18.43
CA ARG A 243 -45.09 20.96 -19.71
C ARG A 243 -43.58 20.79 -19.61
N ALA A 244 -42.99 20.29 -20.68
CA ALA A 244 -41.55 20.20 -20.88
C ALA A 244 -41.18 20.70 -22.28
N TRP A 245 -39.91 21.05 -22.50
CA TRP A 245 -39.43 21.51 -23.80
C TRP A 245 -39.12 20.33 -24.73
N TYR A 246 -39.42 20.49 -26.02
CA TYR A 246 -38.99 19.59 -27.08
C TYR A 246 -38.27 20.36 -28.20
N VAL A 247 -37.42 19.65 -28.95
CA VAL A 247 -36.73 20.17 -30.14
C VAL A 247 -37.22 19.40 -31.38
N PRO A 248 -37.85 20.06 -32.36
CA PRO A 248 -38.22 19.48 -33.63
C PRO A 248 -37.03 19.45 -34.61
N PHE A 249 -36.72 18.27 -35.13
CA PHE A 249 -35.63 18.07 -36.11
C PHE A 249 -36.02 18.38 -37.57
N TYR A 250 -37.19 18.99 -37.78
CA TYR A 250 -37.68 19.41 -39.11
C TYR A 250 -37.68 20.93 -39.33
N HIS A 251 -37.48 21.75 -38.29
CA HIS A 251 -37.39 23.23 -38.42
C HIS A 251 -36.76 23.97 -37.22
N SER A 252 -36.17 23.23 -36.27
CA SER A 252 -35.21 23.77 -35.29
C SER A 252 -35.75 24.67 -34.18
N ASN A 253 -37.01 25.10 -34.24
CA ASN A 253 -37.61 25.96 -33.22
C ASN A 253 -38.03 25.16 -31.97
N VAL A 254 -37.59 25.59 -30.77
CA VAL A 254 -37.89 24.91 -29.51
C VAL A 254 -39.24 25.35 -28.92
N TYR A 255 -40.07 24.40 -28.51
CA TYR A 255 -41.39 24.69 -27.90
C TYR A 255 -41.66 23.84 -26.66
N PRO A 256 -42.46 24.33 -25.69
CA PRO A 256 -42.96 23.51 -24.61
C PRO A 256 -44.27 22.82 -25.00
N ASP A 257 -44.46 21.58 -24.57
CA ASP A 257 -45.71 20.83 -24.75
C ASP A 257 -46.05 19.99 -23.52
N HIS A 258 -47.26 19.46 -23.48
CA HIS A 258 -47.77 18.67 -22.37
C HIS A 258 -46.98 17.37 -22.18
N LYS A 259 -46.59 17.08 -20.94
CA LYS A 259 -45.77 15.89 -20.58
C LYS A 259 -46.45 14.55 -20.92
N ALA A 260 -47.79 14.55 -21.04
CA ALA A 260 -48.59 13.41 -21.51
C ALA A 260 -48.71 13.30 -23.05
N THR A 261 -47.83 13.96 -23.81
CA THR A 261 -47.71 13.74 -25.26
C THR A 261 -46.54 12.80 -25.56
N ASN A 262 -46.70 11.95 -26.58
CA ASN A 262 -45.67 11.01 -27.02
C ASN A 262 -44.74 11.66 -28.05
N TYR A 263 -43.45 11.79 -27.72
CA TYR A 263 -42.40 12.24 -28.63
C TYR A 263 -41.18 11.32 -28.60
N HIS A 264 -40.30 11.45 -29.59
CA HIS A 264 -39.07 10.68 -29.62
C HIS A 264 -38.08 11.18 -28.55
N VAL A 265 -37.07 10.38 -28.27
CA VAL A 265 -36.00 10.69 -27.31
C VAL A 265 -34.67 10.34 -27.95
N ARG A 266 -33.62 11.13 -27.69
CA ARG A 266 -32.24 10.74 -27.94
C ARG A 266 -31.46 10.96 -26.66
N LEU A 267 -30.77 9.92 -26.20
CA LEU A 267 -29.95 10.02 -25.00
C LEU A 267 -28.55 10.52 -25.33
N ALA A 268 -27.91 11.11 -24.33
CA ALA A 268 -26.51 11.46 -24.39
C ALA A 268 -25.81 11.19 -23.06
N ARG A 269 -24.48 11.16 -23.10
CA ARG A 269 -23.61 11.18 -21.93
C ARG A 269 -22.40 12.07 -22.17
N GLY A 270 -21.74 12.46 -21.07
CA GLY A 270 -20.63 13.42 -21.11
C GLY A 270 -21.08 14.81 -21.56
N GLY A 271 -20.11 15.64 -21.96
CA GLY A 271 -20.29 17.05 -22.33
C GLY A 271 -20.60 17.98 -21.14
N GLN A 272 -20.32 19.27 -21.32
CA GLN A 272 -20.64 20.30 -20.31
C GLN A 272 -22.10 20.74 -20.44
N SER A 273 -22.79 20.95 -19.31
CA SER A 273 -24.16 21.48 -19.26
C SER A 273 -24.20 22.92 -19.81
N PHE A 274 -24.87 23.15 -20.94
CA PHE A 274 -25.10 24.46 -21.55
C PHE A 274 -26.19 25.26 -20.79
N GLY A 275 -25.93 25.52 -19.52
CA GLY A 275 -26.91 26.07 -18.58
C GLY A 275 -26.65 27.48 -18.11
N ASP A 276 -26.03 28.38 -18.88
CA ASP A 276 -26.12 29.83 -18.61
C ASP A 276 -25.65 30.67 -19.81
N PHE A 277 -26.58 31.31 -20.52
CA PHE A 277 -26.28 32.28 -21.59
C PHE A 277 -26.42 33.74 -21.11
N THR A 278 -26.27 34.02 -19.81
CA THR A 278 -26.17 35.40 -19.32
C THR A 278 -24.77 35.75 -18.81
N GLY A 279 -23.87 36.04 -19.75
CA GLY A 279 -22.71 36.92 -19.54
C GLY A 279 -21.49 36.27 -18.88
N GLU A 280 -20.39 36.20 -19.65
CA GLU A 280 -19.08 35.61 -19.28
C GLU A 280 -19.18 34.19 -18.69
N ALA A 281 -18.67 33.21 -19.43
CA ALA A 281 -18.43 31.87 -18.91
C ALA A 281 -17.41 31.94 -17.76
N ASN A 282 -17.89 32.29 -16.57
CA ASN A 282 -17.14 32.15 -15.36
C ASN A 282 -17.21 30.66 -15.03
N SER A 283 -16.15 29.94 -15.40
CA SER A 283 -15.93 28.56 -14.98
C SER A 283 -14.80 28.59 -13.96
N PRO A 284 -15.12 28.82 -12.68
CA PRO A 284 -14.07 28.89 -11.69
C PRO A 284 -13.36 27.55 -11.57
N THR A 285 -12.06 27.63 -11.35
CA THR A 285 -11.18 26.46 -11.32
C THR A 285 -11.23 25.82 -9.95
N LEU A 286 -11.52 24.52 -9.91
CA LEU A 286 -11.23 23.69 -8.74
C LEU A 286 -9.81 23.13 -8.90
N ALA A 287 -8.90 23.59 -8.05
CA ALA A 287 -7.55 23.07 -7.96
C ALA A 287 -7.42 22.14 -6.75
N ILE A 288 -7.07 20.89 -6.99
CA ILE A 288 -6.68 19.94 -5.95
C ILE A 288 -5.17 19.94 -5.83
N SER A 289 -4.67 20.09 -4.61
CA SER A 289 -3.30 19.73 -4.26
C SER A 289 -3.29 18.55 -3.31
N LYS A 290 -2.23 17.74 -3.36
CA LYS A 290 -2.01 16.64 -2.42
C LYS A 290 -0.81 16.99 -1.53
N THR A 291 -0.93 16.71 -0.24
CA THR A 291 0.15 16.93 0.73
C THR A 291 0.22 15.77 1.73
N GLY A 292 1.22 15.81 2.61
CA GLY A 292 1.47 14.78 3.62
C GLY A 292 2.56 13.80 3.17
N THR A 293 2.82 12.79 4.01
CA THR A 293 3.91 11.83 3.80
C THR A 293 3.50 10.60 3.00
N GLY A 294 2.19 10.36 2.84
CA GLY A 294 1.62 9.21 2.14
C GLY A 294 1.19 9.52 0.71
N THR A 295 0.56 8.55 0.08
CA THR A 295 0.05 8.61 -1.30
C THR A 295 -1.44 8.26 -1.34
N GLY A 296 -2.09 8.62 -2.43
CA GLY A 296 -3.52 8.39 -2.64
C GLY A 296 -4.00 9.06 -3.92
N VAL A 297 -5.21 8.73 -4.33
CA VAL A 297 -5.88 9.27 -5.52
C VAL A 297 -7.00 10.22 -5.07
N VAL A 298 -7.25 11.25 -5.88
CA VAL A 298 -8.40 12.15 -5.69
C VAL A 298 -9.15 12.21 -7.00
N THR A 299 -10.45 11.91 -6.97
CA THR A 299 -11.38 12.05 -8.10
C THR A 299 -12.52 13.01 -7.73
N SER A 300 -13.38 13.38 -8.68
CA SER A 300 -14.59 14.18 -8.40
C SER A 300 -15.84 13.65 -9.08
N THR A 301 -17.01 14.00 -8.52
CA THR A 301 -18.32 13.90 -9.18
C THR A 301 -18.95 15.30 -9.26
N PRO A 302 -19.31 15.81 -10.46
CA PRO A 302 -19.07 15.25 -11.80
C PRO A 302 -17.59 14.98 -12.10
N SER A 303 -17.32 14.04 -13.00
CA SER A 303 -15.97 13.65 -13.40
C SER A 303 -15.25 14.84 -14.04
N GLY A 304 -14.04 15.12 -13.56
CA GLY A 304 -13.19 16.19 -14.10
C GLY A 304 -11.85 16.22 -13.39
N ILE A 305 -11.85 16.09 -12.07
CA ILE A 305 -10.62 15.85 -11.31
C ILE A 305 -10.32 14.35 -11.32
N ASP A 306 -9.09 14.02 -11.71
CA ASP A 306 -8.40 12.77 -11.40
C ASP A 306 -6.94 13.12 -11.16
N CYS A 307 -6.65 13.46 -9.90
CA CYS A 307 -5.40 14.10 -9.52
C CYS A 307 -4.22 13.11 -9.46
N GLY A 308 -4.12 12.16 -10.39
CA GLY A 308 -2.86 11.52 -10.80
C GLY A 308 -2.22 12.21 -12.02
N ALA A 309 -3.05 12.74 -12.93
CA ALA A 309 -2.64 13.46 -14.13
C ALA A 309 -3.33 14.83 -14.28
N VAL A 310 -4.56 14.97 -13.79
CA VAL A 310 -5.37 16.19 -13.91
C VAL A 310 -5.88 16.63 -12.54
N CYS A 311 -5.15 17.57 -11.94
CA CYS A 311 -5.45 18.09 -10.59
C CYS A 311 -6.17 19.44 -10.59
N SER A 312 -6.44 20.03 -11.75
CA SER A 312 -7.04 21.36 -11.86
C SER A 312 -8.02 21.38 -13.03
N VAL A 313 -9.30 21.63 -12.75
CA VAL A 313 -10.36 21.68 -13.76
C VAL A 313 -11.32 22.82 -13.49
N ALA A 314 -11.71 23.52 -14.55
CA ALA A 314 -12.75 24.53 -14.53
C ALA A 314 -14.13 23.85 -14.54
N PHE A 315 -14.96 24.14 -13.54
CA PHE A 315 -16.35 23.70 -13.48
C PHE A 315 -17.26 24.90 -13.77
N PRO A 316 -18.40 24.72 -14.45
CA PRO A 316 -19.38 25.79 -14.60
C PRO A 316 -19.81 26.33 -13.23
N VAL A 317 -19.98 27.66 -13.12
CA VAL A 317 -20.48 28.29 -11.89
C VAL A 317 -21.79 27.64 -11.43
N GLY A 318 -21.92 27.38 -10.13
CA GLY A 318 -23.07 26.70 -9.52
C GLY A 318 -23.00 25.17 -9.54
N THR A 319 -22.03 24.56 -10.25
CA THR A 319 -21.85 23.10 -10.25
C THR A 319 -21.60 22.59 -8.83
N VAL A 320 -22.39 21.62 -8.38
CA VAL A 320 -22.14 20.90 -7.13
C VAL A 320 -21.06 19.86 -7.39
N VAL A 321 -19.87 20.05 -6.84
CA VAL A 321 -18.74 19.14 -6.97
C VAL A 321 -18.53 18.38 -5.67
N THR A 322 -18.29 17.08 -5.78
CA THR A 322 -17.95 16.20 -4.66
C THR A 322 -16.60 15.54 -4.91
N PRO A 323 -15.50 16.09 -4.37
CA PRO A 323 -14.18 15.46 -4.42
C PRO A 323 -14.15 14.22 -3.51
N THR A 324 -13.62 13.12 -4.03
CA THR A 324 -13.43 11.87 -3.29
C THR A 324 -11.94 11.58 -3.20
N ALA A 325 -11.41 11.45 -1.99
CA ALA A 325 -10.02 11.06 -1.74
C ALA A 325 -9.97 9.59 -1.29
N THR A 326 -9.13 8.81 -1.96
CA THR A 326 -8.88 7.40 -1.64
C THR A 326 -7.40 7.22 -1.38
N ALA A 327 -7.04 6.84 -0.14
CA ALA A 327 -5.64 6.61 0.20
C ALA A 327 -5.13 5.31 -0.44
N ASP A 328 -3.87 5.32 -0.91
CA ASP A 328 -3.22 4.12 -1.43
C ASP A 328 -2.88 3.16 -0.28
N THR A 329 -2.55 1.91 -0.61
CA THR A 329 -2.15 0.92 0.40
C THR A 329 -0.93 1.42 1.18
N GLY A 330 -1.00 1.39 2.52
CA GLY A 330 0.05 1.94 3.38
C GLY A 330 -0.08 3.43 3.67
N SER A 331 -1.15 4.10 3.21
CA SER A 331 -1.47 5.49 3.52
C SER A 331 -2.84 5.64 4.18
N THR A 332 -3.06 6.73 4.91
CA THR A 332 -4.37 7.13 5.43
C THR A 332 -4.73 8.53 4.93
N PHE A 333 -6.02 8.74 4.62
CA PHE A 333 -6.53 10.05 4.28
C PHE A 333 -6.78 10.84 5.56
N ALA A 334 -5.98 11.87 5.81
CA ALA A 334 -6.04 12.68 7.03
C ALA A 334 -7.12 13.76 6.98
N GLY A 335 -7.57 14.15 5.78
CA GLY A 335 -8.67 15.08 5.58
C GLY A 335 -8.40 16.14 4.52
N TRP A 336 -9.38 17.04 4.39
CA TRP A 336 -9.39 18.14 3.44
C TRP A 336 -9.07 19.48 4.11
N ASN A 337 -8.36 20.36 3.38
CA ASN A 337 -8.21 21.77 3.72
C ASN A 337 -8.55 22.66 2.50
N PRO A 338 -9.57 23.53 2.57
CA PRO A 338 -10.48 23.72 3.70
C PRO A 338 -11.37 22.49 3.94
N ALA A 339 -11.82 22.31 5.19
CA ALA A 339 -12.65 21.16 5.58
C ALA A 339 -13.98 21.10 4.81
N SER A 340 -14.45 22.23 4.25
CA SER A 340 -15.63 22.30 3.39
C SER A 340 -15.54 21.44 2.13
N CYS A 341 -14.34 21.07 1.67
CA CYS A 341 -14.16 20.19 0.51
C CYS A 341 -14.48 18.72 0.80
N SER A 342 -14.79 18.36 2.06
CA SER A 342 -15.18 17.01 2.48
C SER A 342 -16.66 16.68 2.22
N THR A 343 -17.46 17.68 1.87
CA THR A 343 -18.90 17.56 1.56
C THR A 343 -19.17 18.15 0.18
N PRO A 344 -20.24 17.74 -0.53
CA PRO A 344 -20.62 18.36 -1.80
C PRO A 344 -20.76 19.88 -1.66
N PHE A 345 -20.13 20.65 -2.55
CA PHE A 345 -20.17 22.12 -2.52
C PHE A 345 -20.36 22.71 -3.92
N LYS A 346 -21.00 23.89 -3.99
CA LYS A 346 -21.18 24.62 -5.25
C LYS A 346 -19.91 25.42 -5.58
N ILE A 347 -19.39 25.25 -6.79
CA ILE A 347 -18.29 26.07 -7.32
C ILE A 347 -18.86 27.44 -7.73
N THR A 348 -18.53 28.49 -7.00
CA THR A 348 -18.97 29.87 -7.33
C THR A 348 -17.81 30.82 -7.61
N ALA A 349 -16.58 30.42 -7.25
CA ALA A 349 -15.31 31.12 -7.48
C ALA A 349 -14.16 30.09 -7.46
N ASP A 350 -12.96 30.52 -7.87
CA ASP A 350 -11.78 29.65 -7.88
C ASP A 350 -11.58 29.04 -6.49
N THR A 351 -11.53 27.73 -6.44
CA THR A 351 -11.52 26.97 -5.20
C THR A 351 -10.28 26.09 -5.18
N ALA A 352 -9.47 26.22 -4.13
CA ALA A 352 -8.35 25.33 -3.89
C ALA A 352 -8.69 24.39 -2.73
N CYS A 353 -8.60 23.08 -2.97
CA CYS A 353 -8.71 22.06 -1.94
C CYS A 353 -7.40 21.29 -1.83
N THR A 354 -6.98 21.02 -0.60
CA THR A 354 -5.79 20.21 -0.32
C THR A 354 -6.23 18.91 0.32
N ALA A 355 -5.93 17.79 -0.33
CA ALA A 355 -6.09 16.45 0.24
C ALA A 355 -4.80 16.06 0.96
N THR A 356 -4.87 15.81 2.27
CA THR A 356 -3.69 15.35 3.01
C THR A 356 -3.71 13.83 3.14
N PHE A 357 -2.69 13.17 2.60
CA PHE A 357 -2.44 11.74 2.77
C PHE A 357 -1.20 11.58 3.64
N ASN A 358 -1.32 10.92 4.78
CA ASN A 358 -0.18 10.56 5.59
C ASN A 358 0.14 9.09 5.34
N LEU A 359 1.41 8.70 5.50
CA LEU A 359 1.69 7.27 5.64
C LEU A 359 0.84 6.76 6.79
N ALA A 360 0.12 5.67 6.56
CA ALA A 360 -0.46 4.94 7.65
C ALA A 360 0.71 4.66 8.58
N ALA A 361 0.66 5.16 9.81
CA ALA A 361 1.68 4.83 10.80
C ALA A 361 1.85 3.31 10.69
N PRO A 362 3.06 2.81 10.36
CA PRO A 362 3.22 1.37 10.27
C PRO A 362 2.72 0.87 11.61
N ASN A 363 1.73 -0.03 11.58
CA ASN A 363 1.25 -0.66 12.80
C ASN A 363 2.45 -1.45 13.33
N THR A 364 3.29 -0.79 14.11
CA THR A 364 4.46 -1.40 14.68
C THR A 364 4.01 -2.06 15.95
N TYR A 365 4.30 -3.34 16.05
CA TYR A 365 4.00 -4.11 17.23
C TYR A 365 5.30 -4.53 17.89
N ALA A 366 5.33 -4.43 19.21
CA ALA A 366 6.47 -4.87 19.99
C ALA A 366 6.46 -6.40 20.05
N LEU A 367 7.60 -7.02 19.76
CA LEU A 367 7.89 -8.40 20.12
C LEU A 367 8.77 -8.38 21.36
N THR A 368 8.28 -8.92 22.47
CA THR A 368 9.06 -9.11 23.68
C THR A 368 9.42 -10.58 23.82
N VAL A 369 10.72 -10.86 23.99
CA VAL A 369 11.19 -12.19 24.34
C VAL A 369 11.44 -12.27 25.84
N SER A 370 10.86 -13.26 26.48
CA SER A 370 11.17 -13.62 27.87
C SER A 370 11.80 -15.00 27.93
N LYS A 371 12.58 -15.24 28.99
CA LYS A 371 13.13 -16.57 29.29
C LYS A 371 12.49 -17.09 30.57
N ALA A 372 12.22 -18.39 30.61
CA ALA A 372 11.67 -19.07 31.77
C ALA A 372 12.37 -20.43 31.98
N GLY A 373 12.02 -21.12 33.07
CA GLY A 373 12.59 -22.42 33.45
C GLY A 373 13.81 -22.31 34.37
N THR A 374 14.39 -23.45 34.74
CA THR A 374 15.51 -23.56 35.69
C THR A 374 16.89 -23.59 35.03
N GLY A 375 16.94 -23.74 33.71
CA GLY A 375 18.15 -23.76 32.90
C GLY A 375 18.54 -22.37 32.38
N SER A 376 19.59 -22.32 31.57
CA SER A 376 20.03 -21.09 30.90
C SER A 376 20.14 -21.29 29.38
N GLY A 377 20.16 -20.17 28.65
CA GLY A 377 20.16 -20.15 27.19
C GLY A 377 20.12 -18.75 26.62
N THR A 378 20.32 -18.62 25.31
CA THR A 378 20.18 -17.39 24.53
C THR A 378 19.04 -17.52 23.52
N VAL A 379 18.45 -16.38 23.15
CA VAL A 379 17.48 -16.31 22.06
C VAL A 379 17.93 -15.23 21.10
N THR A 380 18.07 -15.57 19.82
CA THR A 380 18.41 -14.63 18.76
C THR A 380 17.34 -14.59 17.67
N GLY A 381 17.23 -13.47 16.97
CA GLY A 381 16.34 -13.22 15.85
C GLY A 381 16.70 -11.91 15.15
N THR A 382 15.96 -11.52 14.11
CA THR A 382 16.24 -10.30 13.35
C THR A 382 16.05 -9.05 14.22
N GLY A 383 17.11 -8.48 14.80
CA GLY A 383 17.00 -7.36 15.76
C GLY A 383 16.71 -7.78 17.20
N ILE A 384 16.69 -9.09 17.50
CA ILE A 384 16.57 -9.62 18.86
C ILE A 384 17.85 -10.38 19.20
N ASP A 385 18.52 -9.98 20.27
CA ASP A 385 19.58 -10.78 20.91
C ASP A 385 19.34 -10.75 22.41
N CYS A 386 18.40 -11.61 22.83
CA CYS A 386 17.93 -11.65 24.20
C CYS A 386 18.99 -12.31 25.06
N GLY A 387 19.97 -11.49 25.43
CA GLY A 387 21.04 -11.60 26.41
C GLY A 387 21.31 -10.21 26.98
N SER A 388 21.23 -9.18 26.13
CA SER A 388 21.18 -7.76 26.50
C SER A 388 19.96 -7.01 25.93
N ASP A 389 19.37 -7.48 24.81
CA ASP A 389 18.23 -6.82 24.16
C ASP A 389 17.11 -7.82 23.83
N CYS A 390 16.00 -7.70 24.55
CA CYS A 390 14.88 -8.64 24.50
C CYS A 390 13.59 -8.02 23.93
N THR A 391 13.61 -6.78 23.42
CA THR A 391 12.42 -6.13 22.87
C THR A 391 12.73 -5.40 21.58
N GLU A 392 11.98 -5.68 20.52
CA GLU A 392 12.13 -4.99 19.22
C GLU A 392 10.74 -4.63 18.66
N SER A 393 10.68 -3.52 17.90
CA SER A 393 9.46 -3.06 17.25
C SER A 393 9.48 -3.40 15.76
N TYR A 394 8.50 -4.20 15.32
CA TYR A 394 8.38 -4.61 13.92
C TYR A 394 7.14 -4.03 13.29
N THR A 395 7.20 -3.71 12.00
CA THR A 395 6.01 -3.36 11.23
C THR A 395 5.10 -4.58 11.07
N SER A 396 3.78 -4.38 11.09
CA SER A 396 2.79 -5.43 10.90
C SER A 396 3.04 -6.23 9.63
N GLY A 397 2.93 -7.55 9.71
CA GLY A 397 3.21 -8.50 8.64
C GLY A 397 4.68 -8.92 8.54
N THR A 398 5.60 -8.31 9.30
CA THR A 398 7.01 -8.73 9.31
C THR A 398 7.13 -10.17 9.79
N SER A 399 7.78 -11.01 8.99
CA SER A 399 8.08 -12.40 9.34
C SER A 399 9.32 -12.45 10.22
N VAL A 400 9.18 -12.97 11.43
CA VAL A 400 10.26 -13.12 12.41
C VAL A 400 10.50 -14.60 12.66
N THR A 401 11.78 -14.97 12.76
CA THR A 401 12.22 -16.30 13.18
C THR A 401 13.08 -16.14 14.42
N LEU A 402 12.72 -16.84 15.50
CA LEU A 402 13.49 -16.86 16.75
C LEU A 402 14.21 -18.20 16.90
N ILE A 403 15.48 -18.15 17.32
CA ILE A 403 16.31 -19.32 17.56
C ILE A 403 16.70 -19.32 19.03
N ALA A 404 16.25 -20.35 19.76
CA ALA A 404 16.65 -20.59 21.14
C ALA A 404 17.82 -21.58 21.19
N THR A 405 18.90 -21.20 21.86
CA THR A 405 20.09 -22.04 22.04
C THR A 405 20.32 -22.25 23.53
N ALA A 406 20.18 -23.49 24.01
CA ALA A 406 20.47 -23.83 25.40
C ALA A 406 21.98 -23.79 25.66
N THR A 407 22.39 -23.30 26.82
CA THR A 407 23.79 -23.41 27.29
C THR A 407 24.06 -24.82 27.83
N ILE A 408 25.33 -25.17 27.98
CA ILE A 408 25.75 -26.47 28.53
C ILE A 408 25.11 -26.71 29.90
N GLY A 409 24.54 -27.91 30.11
CA GLY A 409 23.82 -28.28 31.32
C GLY A 409 22.34 -27.85 31.34
N SER A 410 21.81 -27.36 30.22
CA SER A 410 20.39 -27.03 30.05
C SER A 410 19.85 -27.60 28.74
N THR A 411 18.54 -27.82 28.68
CA THR A 411 17.80 -28.19 27.47
C THR A 411 16.76 -27.13 27.15
N PHE A 412 16.54 -26.89 25.85
CA PHE A 412 15.42 -26.05 25.41
C PHE A 412 14.12 -26.86 25.46
N ALA A 413 13.24 -26.52 26.40
CA ALA A 413 11.98 -27.25 26.63
C ALA A 413 10.88 -26.83 25.64
N GLY A 414 10.94 -25.62 25.12
CA GLY A 414 10.02 -25.14 24.08
C GLY A 414 9.63 -23.67 24.20
N TRP A 415 8.75 -23.26 23.29
CA TRP A 415 8.20 -21.91 23.20
C TRP A 415 6.79 -21.83 23.78
N ASN A 416 6.46 -20.69 24.40
CA ASN A 416 5.09 -20.29 24.72
C ASN A 416 4.81 -18.86 24.21
N PRO A 417 3.86 -18.66 23.28
CA PRO A 417 3.09 -19.70 22.58
C PRO A 417 3.99 -20.56 21.68
N ALA A 418 3.62 -21.82 21.45
CA ALA A 418 4.40 -22.77 20.64
C ALA A 418 4.64 -22.28 19.20
N SER A 419 3.76 -21.39 18.70
CA SER A 419 3.89 -20.74 17.39
C SER A 419 5.18 -19.93 17.23
N CYS A 420 5.79 -19.43 18.31
CA CYS A 420 7.05 -18.70 18.26
C CYS A 420 8.25 -19.56 17.81
N GLY A 421 8.10 -20.89 17.81
CA GLY A 421 9.14 -21.81 17.33
C GLY A 421 9.21 -22.01 15.82
N ASN A 422 8.27 -21.43 15.07
CA ASN A 422 8.27 -21.41 13.62
C ASN A 422 8.36 -19.95 13.13
N PRO A 423 8.71 -19.68 11.87
CA PRO A 423 8.53 -18.36 11.30
C PRO A 423 7.08 -17.89 11.46
N PHE A 424 6.87 -16.70 12.05
CA PHE A 424 5.55 -16.13 12.28
C PHE A 424 5.51 -14.65 11.89
N ASN A 425 4.32 -14.16 11.52
CA ASN A 425 4.12 -12.77 11.14
C ASN A 425 3.62 -11.97 12.35
N ILE A 426 4.24 -10.82 12.59
CA ILE A 426 3.84 -9.90 13.64
C ILE A 426 2.54 -9.20 13.23
N ALA A 427 1.45 -9.45 13.95
CA ALA A 427 0.13 -8.83 13.67
C ALA A 427 -0.47 -8.07 14.87
N SER A 428 0.15 -8.20 16.04
CA SER A 428 -0.17 -7.51 17.29
C SER A 428 1.04 -7.57 18.23
N ASN A 429 1.00 -6.83 19.34
CA ASN A 429 2.03 -6.94 20.38
C ASN A 429 2.08 -8.40 20.86
N THR A 430 3.27 -8.99 20.77
CA THR A 430 3.47 -10.43 20.98
C THR A 430 4.55 -10.65 22.01
N THR A 431 4.31 -11.58 22.93
CA THR A 431 5.33 -12.04 23.88
C THR A 431 5.64 -13.50 23.60
N CYS A 432 6.92 -13.80 23.34
CA CYS A 432 7.40 -15.17 23.17
C CYS A 432 8.28 -15.54 24.37
N THR A 433 7.87 -16.56 25.12
CA THR A 433 8.66 -17.10 26.23
C THR A 433 9.43 -18.33 25.75
N ALA A 434 10.75 -18.30 25.83
CA ALA A 434 11.61 -19.48 25.67
C ALA A 434 11.84 -20.13 27.03
N THR A 435 11.44 -21.39 27.20
CA THR A 435 11.70 -22.14 28.44
C THR A 435 12.95 -23.00 28.29
N PHE A 436 13.90 -22.80 29.19
CA PHE A 436 15.09 -23.64 29.33
C PHE A 436 15.01 -24.37 30.66
N ASP A 437 15.08 -25.70 30.61
CA ASP A 437 15.11 -26.52 31.81
C ASP A 437 16.54 -26.96 32.07
N SER A 438 16.97 -26.91 33.33
CA SER A 438 18.26 -27.49 33.73
C SER A 438 18.21 -28.98 33.47
N GLU A 439 19.17 -29.54 32.73
CA GLU A 439 19.29 -30.98 32.69
C GLU A 439 19.67 -31.47 34.09
N PRO A 440 19.00 -32.49 34.64
CA PRO A 440 19.36 -33.04 35.93
C PRO A 440 20.66 -33.83 35.80
N LEU A 441 21.80 -33.18 36.02
CA LEU A 441 23.08 -33.88 36.16
C LEU A 441 23.37 -34.30 37.61
N ALA A 442 22.53 -33.94 38.59
CA ALA A 442 22.74 -34.31 39.99
C ALA A 442 22.95 -35.83 40.16
N GLY A 443 24.17 -36.23 40.55
CA GLY A 443 24.55 -37.63 40.79
C GLY A 443 25.29 -38.34 39.66
N GLN A 444 25.59 -37.69 38.53
CA GLN A 444 26.47 -38.29 37.52
C GLN A 444 27.96 -38.23 37.92
N VAL A 445 28.70 -39.28 37.53
CA VAL A 445 30.17 -39.32 37.60
C VAL A 445 30.71 -38.81 36.28
N ILE A 446 31.45 -37.70 36.31
CA ILE A 446 32.15 -37.15 35.15
C ILE A 446 33.50 -37.86 35.06
N ARG A 447 33.67 -38.76 34.09
CA ARG A 447 34.90 -39.53 33.90
C ARG A 447 35.81 -38.90 32.86
N GLN A 448 37.06 -38.65 33.23
CA GLN A 448 38.14 -38.32 32.30
C GLN A 448 39.12 -39.49 32.24
N TYR A 449 39.33 -40.01 31.03
CA TYR A 449 40.29 -41.08 30.76
C TYR A 449 41.53 -40.49 30.10
N LEU A 450 42.69 -40.67 30.72
CA LEU A 450 43.98 -40.21 30.19
C LEU A 450 44.70 -41.35 29.45
N GLY A 451 45.61 -40.95 28.57
CA GLY A 451 46.28 -41.82 27.60
C GLY A 451 47.50 -42.54 28.18
N SER A 452 48.54 -42.70 27.36
CA SER A 452 49.86 -43.20 27.78
C SER A 452 50.95 -42.10 27.76
N SER A 453 50.54 -40.84 27.62
CA SER A 453 51.40 -39.67 27.48
C SER A 453 51.40 -38.83 28.76
N PRO A 454 52.51 -38.17 29.11
CA PRO A 454 52.52 -37.19 30.20
C PRO A 454 51.52 -36.05 29.98
N ASP A 455 50.64 -35.83 30.95
CA ASP A 455 49.56 -34.86 30.94
C ASP A 455 49.66 -33.89 32.15
N ASN A 456 49.25 -32.64 31.94
CA ASN A 456 49.11 -31.63 33.00
C ASN A 456 47.62 -31.29 33.19
N ILE A 457 47.03 -31.80 34.26
CA ILE A 457 45.59 -31.74 34.51
C ILE A 457 45.29 -30.72 35.60
N ILE A 458 44.40 -29.78 35.29
CA ILE A 458 43.82 -28.85 36.26
C ILE A 458 42.50 -29.42 36.75
N VAL A 459 42.35 -29.52 38.07
CA VAL A 459 41.25 -30.23 38.71
C VAL A 459 40.41 -29.25 39.54
N ALA A 460 39.23 -28.91 39.02
CA ALA A 460 38.33 -27.91 39.61
C ALA A 460 37.19 -28.50 40.47
N GLY A 461 36.88 -29.78 40.32
CA GLY A 461 35.62 -30.36 40.83
C GLY A 461 34.39 -29.70 40.20
N VAL A 462 33.21 -30.29 40.42
CA VAL A 462 31.93 -29.72 39.94
C VAL A 462 30.90 -29.87 41.05
N ALA A 463 30.21 -28.78 41.38
CA ALA A 463 29.18 -28.78 42.42
C ALA A 463 28.11 -29.84 42.14
N GLY A 464 27.89 -30.73 43.11
CA GLY A 464 26.89 -31.81 43.01
C GLY A 464 27.31 -33.04 42.21
N HIS A 465 28.56 -33.14 41.75
CA HIS A 465 29.03 -34.26 40.90
C HIS A 465 30.39 -34.81 41.36
N LEU A 466 30.60 -36.11 41.18
CA LEU A 466 31.92 -36.72 41.33
C LEU A 466 32.70 -36.57 40.01
N VAL A 467 33.83 -35.87 40.06
CA VAL A 467 34.80 -35.87 38.95
C VAL A 467 35.79 -37.01 39.16
N GLU A 468 35.85 -37.97 38.24
CA GLU A 468 36.78 -39.10 38.30
C GLU A 468 37.81 -39.02 37.16
N VAL A 469 39.08 -38.89 37.50
CA VAL A 469 40.19 -38.97 36.54
C VAL A 469 40.82 -40.35 36.65
N LEU A 470 40.86 -41.07 35.53
CA LEU A 470 41.41 -42.41 35.41
C LEU A 470 42.58 -42.35 34.42
N ASP A 471 43.76 -42.67 34.90
CA ASP A 471 44.98 -42.66 34.12
C ASP A 471 45.66 -44.04 34.10
N PHE A 472 46.14 -44.40 32.91
CA PHE A 472 46.78 -45.67 32.64
C PHE A 472 48.23 -45.52 32.15
N GLY A 473 48.73 -44.29 31.91
CA GLY A 473 50.16 -44.07 31.83
C GLY A 473 50.68 -42.70 31.41
N GLY A 474 51.91 -42.41 31.82
CA GLY A 474 52.51 -41.09 31.70
C GLY A 474 53.31 -40.73 32.95
N LEU A 475 53.86 -39.50 32.96
CA LEU A 475 54.28 -38.83 34.19
C LEU A 475 53.39 -37.61 34.34
N ASP A 476 52.36 -37.73 35.15
CA ASP A 476 51.22 -36.82 35.09
C ASP A 476 51.21 -35.86 36.27
N THR A 477 50.80 -34.62 36.02
CA THR A 477 50.69 -33.61 37.08
C THR A 477 49.25 -33.18 37.25
N TYR A 478 48.68 -33.44 38.43
CA TYR A 478 47.33 -33.09 38.81
C TYR A 478 47.35 -31.88 39.75
N THR A 479 46.92 -30.71 39.28
CA THR A 479 46.85 -29.50 40.11
C THR A 479 45.43 -29.22 40.57
N LEU A 480 45.18 -29.29 41.88
CA LEU A 480 43.89 -28.92 42.45
C LEU A 480 43.72 -27.40 42.47
N LEU A 481 42.57 -26.91 42.02
CA LEU A 481 42.27 -25.47 42.09
C LEU A 481 41.80 -25.05 43.49
N PRO A 482 42.19 -23.87 43.97
CA PRO A 482 41.63 -23.26 45.18
C PRO A 482 40.11 -23.08 45.13
N THR A 483 39.53 -22.99 43.94
CA THR A 483 38.08 -22.90 43.71
C THR A 483 37.39 -24.26 43.61
N LEU A 484 37.96 -25.31 44.21
CA LEU A 484 37.42 -26.67 44.18
C LEU A 484 35.94 -26.68 44.57
N ALA A 485 35.07 -27.13 43.67
CA ALA A 485 33.62 -26.98 43.81
C ALA A 485 32.87 -28.31 44.02
N GLY A 486 33.54 -29.45 44.19
CA GLY A 486 32.88 -30.74 44.38
C GLY A 486 33.84 -31.90 44.63
N PRO A 487 33.33 -33.12 44.91
CA PRO A 487 34.17 -34.28 45.17
C PRO A 487 34.94 -34.73 43.93
N VAL A 488 36.16 -35.19 44.15
CA VAL A 488 37.11 -35.63 43.10
C VAL A 488 37.67 -36.99 43.46
N ARG A 489 37.85 -37.85 42.46
CA ARG A 489 38.63 -39.07 42.56
C ARG A 489 39.66 -39.13 41.44
N ILE A 490 40.94 -39.19 41.79
CA ILE A 490 42.03 -39.43 40.84
C ILE A 490 42.55 -40.84 41.09
N THR A 491 42.62 -41.64 40.05
CA THR A 491 43.24 -42.97 40.08
C THR A 491 44.28 -43.03 38.98
N ASP A 492 45.53 -43.16 39.39
CA ASP A 492 46.68 -43.27 38.51
C ASP A 492 47.57 -44.39 39.06
N ASN A 493 48.06 -45.28 38.20
CA ASN A 493 48.85 -46.44 38.61
C ASN A 493 50.34 -46.33 38.22
N GLN A 494 50.76 -45.17 37.70
CA GLN A 494 52.12 -44.83 37.31
C GLN A 494 52.68 -43.71 38.20
N ALA A 495 53.74 -43.03 37.73
CA ALA A 495 54.37 -41.95 38.47
C ALA A 495 53.57 -40.66 38.27
N GLY A 496 53.11 -40.08 39.37
CA GLY A 496 52.21 -38.92 39.33
C GLY A 496 52.58 -37.86 40.36
N ILE A 497 52.30 -36.62 40.02
CA ILE A 497 52.55 -35.44 40.85
C ILE A 497 51.21 -34.82 41.21
N ILE A 498 50.85 -34.87 42.49
CA ILE A 498 49.66 -34.21 43.03
C ILE A 498 50.08 -32.85 43.56
N ASN A 499 49.77 -31.79 42.82
CA ASN A 499 50.03 -30.42 43.21
C ASN A 499 48.86 -29.85 44.01
N LEU A 500 49.17 -29.38 45.22
CA LEU A 500 48.25 -28.78 46.19
C LEU A 500 48.68 -27.32 46.43
N PRO A 501 48.13 -26.35 45.68
CA PRO A 501 48.48 -24.94 45.82
C PRO A 501 48.13 -24.34 47.17
N ALA A 502 48.77 -23.22 47.48
CA ALA A 502 48.45 -22.43 48.66
C ALA A 502 46.99 -21.91 48.63
N GLY A 503 46.39 -21.78 49.81
CA GLY A 503 44.99 -21.35 49.97
C GLY A 503 43.96 -22.48 49.97
N LEU A 504 44.37 -23.73 49.77
CA LEU A 504 43.50 -24.89 50.00
C LEU A 504 43.37 -25.17 51.51
N THR A 505 42.14 -25.36 51.98
CA THR A 505 41.84 -25.73 53.37
C THR A 505 41.63 -27.23 53.45
N ILE A 506 42.48 -27.95 54.18
CA ILE A 506 42.30 -29.37 54.49
C ILE A 506 41.69 -29.48 55.89
N SER A 507 40.59 -30.23 56.03
CA SER A 507 39.92 -30.48 57.32
C SER A 507 40.02 -31.93 57.80
N ALA A 508 40.35 -32.86 56.91
CA ALA A 508 40.62 -34.25 57.23
C ALA A 508 41.53 -34.89 56.19
N ALA A 509 42.31 -35.89 56.62
CA ALA A 509 43.10 -36.75 55.77
C ALA A 509 42.96 -38.21 56.22
N GLN A 510 42.47 -39.07 55.33
CA GLN A 510 42.31 -40.49 55.55
C GLN A 510 43.27 -41.26 54.63
N PHE A 511 44.31 -41.85 55.20
CA PHE A 511 45.31 -42.61 54.47
C PHE A 511 44.94 -44.09 54.39
N ILE A 512 45.17 -44.67 53.22
CA ILE A 512 45.02 -46.10 52.95
C ILE A 512 46.30 -46.64 52.30
N SER A 513 46.44 -47.96 52.20
CA SER A 513 47.64 -48.59 51.66
C SER A 513 47.96 -48.22 50.20
N THR A 514 47.03 -47.58 49.48
CA THR A 514 47.17 -47.21 48.06
C THR A 514 46.94 -45.72 47.81
N GLY A 515 46.92 -44.87 48.84
CA GLY A 515 46.67 -43.44 48.63
C GLY A 515 46.05 -42.72 49.82
N VAL A 516 45.32 -41.64 49.54
CA VAL A 516 44.76 -40.75 50.55
C VAL A 516 43.43 -40.16 50.08
N ARG A 517 42.49 -40.00 51.01
CA ARG A 517 41.32 -39.13 50.85
C ARG A 517 41.49 -37.91 51.73
N PHE A 518 41.60 -36.75 51.11
CA PHE A 518 41.51 -35.48 51.81
C PHE A 518 40.08 -34.96 51.82
N THR A 519 39.71 -34.21 52.84
CA THR A 519 38.58 -33.27 52.77
C THR A 519 39.16 -31.88 52.54
N ILE A 520 39.04 -31.38 51.31
CA ILE A 520 39.61 -30.10 50.84
C ILE A 520 38.47 -29.15 50.54
N ASN A 521 38.47 -27.95 51.14
CA ASN A 521 37.43 -26.94 50.99
C ASN A 521 36.00 -27.49 51.24
N GLY A 522 35.87 -28.50 52.11
CA GLY A 522 34.59 -29.16 52.39
C GLY A 522 34.20 -30.27 51.41
N HIS A 523 35.07 -30.65 50.48
CA HIS A 523 34.83 -31.70 49.48
C HIS A 523 35.81 -32.87 49.59
N ASP A 524 35.32 -34.09 49.35
CA ASP A 524 36.15 -35.29 49.33
C ASP A 524 37.02 -35.35 48.07
N VAL A 525 38.34 -35.34 48.26
CA VAL A 525 39.34 -35.54 47.21
C VAL A 525 40.07 -36.84 47.48
N THR A 526 39.75 -37.87 46.71
CA THR A 526 40.37 -39.20 46.81
C THR A 526 41.46 -39.35 45.75
N LEU A 527 42.66 -39.72 46.17
CA LEU A 527 43.83 -39.92 45.33
C LEU A 527 44.32 -41.34 45.52
N LEU A 528 44.29 -42.15 44.46
CA LEU A 528 44.58 -43.58 44.50
C LEU A 528 45.68 -43.93 43.50
N GLY A 529 46.57 -44.82 43.92
CA GLY A 529 47.60 -45.35 43.04
C GLY A 529 48.63 -46.25 43.73
N LYS A 530 49.81 -46.38 43.13
CA LYS A 530 50.97 -47.07 43.72
C LYS A 530 51.75 -46.10 44.63
N PRO A 531 51.76 -46.29 45.95
CA PRO A 531 52.33 -45.33 46.92
C PRO A 531 53.75 -44.84 46.62
N ASP A 532 54.59 -45.73 46.08
CA ASP A 532 56.00 -45.46 45.79
C ASP A 532 56.20 -44.56 44.56
N LEU A 533 55.15 -44.33 43.78
CA LEU A 533 55.19 -43.59 42.52
C LEU A 533 54.50 -42.22 42.59
N PHE A 534 53.78 -41.90 43.67
CA PHE A 534 53.14 -40.59 43.86
C PHE A 534 53.99 -39.65 44.70
N THR A 535 54.05 -38.40 44.25
CA THR A 535 54.57 -37.29 45.05
C THR A 535 53.53 -36.19 45.19
N PHE A 536 53.46 -35.59 46.37
CA PHE A 536 52.58 -34.49 46.71
C PHE A 536 53.42 -33.21 46.79
N VAL A 537 53.00 -32.16 46.10
CA VAL A 537 53.67 -30.85 46.11
C VAL A 537 52.79 -29.87 46.85
N PHE A 538 53.21 -29.47 48.05
CA PHE A 538 52.53 -28.44 48.83
C PHE A 538 53.06 -27.07 48.44
N ALA A 539 52.14 -26.12 48.17
CA ALA A 539 52.43 -24.76 47.71
C ALA A 539 52.99 -24.62 46.28
N GLY A 540 52.81 -25.63 45.42
CA GLY A 540 53.03 -25.41 43.98
C GLY A 540 51.99 -24.45 43.40
N SER A 541 52.24 -23.92 42.21
CA SER A 541 51.31 -23.01 41.52
C SER A 541 50.80 -23.64 40.22
N LEU A 542 49.77 -23.04 39.62
CA LEU A 542 49.29 -23.46 38.29
C LEU A 542 50.37 -23.30 37.21
N THR A 543 51.24 -22.31 37.36
CA THR A 543 52.30 -21.98 36.40
C THR A 543 53.63 -22.68 36.69
N ASP A 544 53.82 -23.16 37.92
CA ASP A 544 54.98 -23.92 38.36
C ASP A 544 54.53 -24.96 39.41
N PRO A 545 54.08 -26.15 38.97
CA PRO A 545 53.57 -27.18 39.86
C PRO A 545 54.67 -27.95 40.59
N GLN A 546 55.94 -27.57 40.40
CA GLN A 546 57.10 -28.20 41.03
C GLN A 546 57.79 -27.31 42.06
N ALA A 547 57.43 -26.03 42.14
CA ALA A 547 58.02 -25.04 43.05
C ALA A 547 57.79 -25.29 44.54
N GLY A 548 56.89 -26.21 44.90
CA GLY A 548 56.53 -26.49 46.30
C GLY A 548 57.36 -27.60 46.96
N VAL A 549 57.03 -27.91 48.21
CA VAL A 549 57.69 -28.99 48.96
C VAL A 549 57.15 -30.34 48.50
N ARG A 550 58.02 -31.14 47.84
CA ARG A 550 57.70 -32.50 47.41
C ARG A 550 57.75 -33.47 48.58
N ARG A 551 56.72 -34.31 48.70
CA ARG A 551 56.58 -35.35 49.73
C ARG A 551 56.06 -36.64 49.12
N THR A 552 56.62 -37.77 49.51
CA THR A 552 56.05 -39.11 49.25
C THR A 552 54.77 -39.31 50.08
N LEU A 553 53.96 -40.32 49.75
CA LEU A 553 52.76 -40.64 50.55
C LEU A 553 53.07 -40.84 52.04
N ALA A 554 54.21 -41.47 52.36
CA ALA A 554 54.64 -41.70 53.73
C ALA A 554 55.03 -40.39 54.45
N GLU A 555 55.77 -39.50 53.77
CA GLU A 555 56.13 -38.18 54.30
C GLU A 555 54.91 -37.27 54.44
N THR A 556 53.93 -37.40 53.53
CA THR A 556 52.63 -36.74 53.65
C THR A 556 51.89 -37.28 54.87
N ALA A 557 51.76 -38.59 55.07
CA ALA A 557 51.10 -39.13 56.27
C ALA A 557 51.77 -38.65 57.57
N ALA A 558 53.11 -38.62 57.61
CA ALA A 558 53.88 -38.13 58.75
C ALA A 558 53.63 -36.65 59.05
N LEU A 559 53.42 -35.81 58.01
CA LEU A 559 53.02 -34.41 58.18
C LEU A 559 51.69 -34.28 58.92
N PHE A 560 50.76 -35.23 58.70
CA PHE A 560 49.48 -35.29 59.40
C PHE A 560 49.55 -36.07 60.74
N GLY A 561 50.75 -36.40 61.22
CA GLY A 561 50.94 -37.11 62.50
C GLY A 561 50.48 -38.57 62.49
N VAL A 562 50.24 -39.15 61.31
CA VAL A 562 49.79 -40.54 61.13
C VAL A 562 50.78 -41.32 60.28
N GLN A 563 50.54 -42.62 60.11
CA GLN A 563 51.34 -43.49 59.23
C GLN A 563 50.44 -44.09 58.16
N VAL A 564 51.01 -44.41 56.99
CA VAL A 564 50.28 -45.14 55.94
C VAL A 564 50.03 -46.57 56.45
N PRO A 565 48.76 -47.04 56.47
CA PRO A 565 48.46 -48.37 56.96
C PRO A 565 48.99 -49.44 56.00
N VAL A 566 49.40 -50.58 56.57
CA VAL A 566 49.78 -51.76 55.78
C VAL A 566 48.55 -52.30 55.02
N ALA A 567 48.76 -52.88 53.84
CA ALA A 567 47.68 -53.47 53.05
C ALA A 567 46.81 -54.44 53.89
N GLY A 568 45.49 -54.23 53.86
CA GLY A 568 44.52 -55.01 54.62
C GLY A 568 44.21 -54.51 56.03
N GLN A 569 44.91 -53.46 56.50
CA GLN A 569 44.56 -52.75 57.74
C GLN A 569 43.54 -51.63 57.49
N PRO A 570 42.75 -51.23 58.51
CA PRO A 570 41.82 -50.11 58.38
C PRO A 570 42.57 -48.79 58.07
N PRO A 571 41.91 -47.82 57.41
CA PRO A 571 42.49 -46.51 57.13
C PRO A 571 42.95 -45.79 58.41
N THR A 572 44.05 -45.05 58.33
CA THR A 572 44.45 -44.11 59.38
C THR A 572 43.85 -42.73 59.10
N VAL A 573 43.22 -42.12 60.09
CA VAL A 573 42.50 -40.84 59.94
C VAL A 573 43.17 -39.78 60.79
N ALA A 574 43.52 -38.67 60.16
CA ALA A 574 43.94 -37.43 60.81
C ALA A 574 42.84 -36.38 60.62
N LEU A 575 42.30 -35.89 61.73
CA LEU A 575 41.39 -34.74 61.74
C LEU A 575 42.24 -33.51 62.00
N ILE A 576 42.58 -32.81 60.92
CA ILE A 576 43.45 -31.64 60.95
C ILE A 576 42.78 -30.57 60.11
N THR A 577 42.50 -29.42 60.71
CA THR A 577 41.99 -28.25 59.99
C THR A 577 43.11 -27.23 59.82
N GLY A 578 43.53 -27.00 58.58
CA GLY A 578 44.56 -26.02 58.27
C GLY A 578 44.59 -25.62 56.80
N THR A 579 45.14 -24.43 56.54
CA THR A 579 45.30 -23.92 55.17
C THR A 579 46.74 -24.16 54.71
N ILE A 580 46.92 -24.60 53.46
CA ILE A 580 48.24 -24.70 52.85
C ILE A 580 48.81 -23.29 52.66
N GLN A 581 49.95 -23.02 53.30
CA GLN A 581 50.66 -21.76 53.21
C GLN A 581 51.60 -21.72 51.99
N PRO A 582 52.02 -20.52 51.53
CA PRO A 582 52.94 -20.39 50.39
C PRO A 582 54.30 -21.09 50.56
N ASP A 583 54.71 -21.41 51.79
CA ASP A 583 55.96 -22.13 52.08
C ASP A 583 55.79 -23.67 52.10
N GLY A 584 54.58 -24.16 51.80
CA GLY A 584 54.25 -25.60 51.78
C GLY A 584 53.93 -26.18 53.15
N THR A 585 53.86 -25.36 54.20
CA THR A 585 53.38 -25.80 55.52
C THR A 585 51.85 -25.80 55.59
N LEU A 586 51.31 -26.64 56.47
CA LEU A 586 49.89 -26.59 56.85
C LEU A 586 49.79 -25.75 58.11
N ASP A 587 49.10 -24.62 58.03
CA ASP A 587 48.80 -23.81 59.21
C ASP A 587 47.71 -24.50 60.03
N VAL A 588 48.15 -25.39 60.90
CA VAL A 588 47.32 -26.02 61.92
C VAL A 588 47.03 -24.97 62.98
N ASN A 589 45.82 -24.40 62.93
CA ASN A 589 45.28 -23.71 64.09
C ASN A 589 45.28 -24.71 65.25
N ASN A 590 46.14 -24.45 66.24
CA ASN A 590 46.16 -25.17 67.50
C ASN A 590 44.84 -24.94 68.24
#